data_AF-A0A3R6NMG6-F1
#
_entry.id   AF-A0A3R6NMG6-F1
#
_cell.length_a   1.000
_cell.length_b   1.000
_cell.length_c   1.000
_cell.angle_alpha   90.00
_cell.angle_beta   90.00
_cell.angle_gamma   90.00
#
_symmetry.space_group_name_H-M   'P 1'
#
loop_
_entity.id
_entity.type
_entity.pdbx_description
1 polymer ?
#
loop_
_entity_poly.entity_id
_entity_poly.type
_entity_poly.pdbx_seq_one_letter_code
_entity_poly.pdbx_strand_id
1 'polypeptide(L)'
;MYNPEIKYCDEKQHLLLPSVALNKLELFLQKRKIPYSITSPGKEDYDDDWGAQWIYLSRSGFRHTVAVISNIDNNCLLHIAEELVNITKENL
;
A
#
# COMPACT_ATOMS: atom_id res chain seq x y z
N MET A 1 15.92 4.69 12.32
CA MET A 1 15.41 4.86 10.95
C MET A 1 14.97 3.51 10.44
N TYR A 2 13.71 3.38 10.06
CA TYR A 2 13.12 2.14 9.55
C TYR A 2 13.63 1.86 8.14
N ASN A 3 14.19 0.66 7.93
CA ASN A 3 14.83 0.28 6.68
C ASN A 3 14.53 -1.18 6.29
N PRO A 4 13.31 -1.49 5.85
CA PRO A 4 12.96 -2.82 5.41
C PRO A 4 13.66 -3.15 4.08
N GLU A 5 13.84 -4.44 3.82
CA GLU A 5 14.18 -4.92 2.48
C GLU A 5 12.98 -4.72 1.55
N ILE A 6 13.22 -4.14 0.36
CA ILE A 6 12.18 -3.87 -0.63
C ILE A 6 12.39 -4.79 -1.83
N LYS A 7 11.42 -5.67 -2.05
CA LYS A 7 11.40 -6.57 -3.20
C LYS A 7 10.66 -5.92 -4.35
N TYR A 8 11.37 -5.67 -5.45
CA TYR A 8 10.81 -5.10 -6.67
C TYR A 8 10.35 -6.17 -7.66
N CYS A 9 9.41 -5.80 -8.53
CA CYS A 9 8.88 -6.61 -9.62
C CYS A 9 8.88 -5.80 -10.92
N ASP A 10 9.12 -6.46 -12.05
CA ASP A 10 9.13 -5.83 -13.38
C ASP A 10 7.74 -5.29 -13.77
N GLU A 11 6.69 -6.01 -13.38
CA GLU A 11 5.30 -5.61 -13.60
C GLU A 11 4.75 -4.80 -12.43
N LYS A 12 3.87 -3.84 -12.74
CA LYS A 12 3.15 -3.08 -11.71
C LYS A 12 2.22 -4.01 -10.95
N GLN A 13 2.34 -4.00 -9.64
CA GLN A 13 1.44 -4.66 -8.70
C GLN A 13 0.51 -3.63 -8.07
N HIS A 14 -0.65 -4.06 -7.63
CA HIS A 14 -1.58 -3.25 -6.85
C HIS A 14 -1.76 -3.87 -5.46
N LEU A 15 -1.74 -3.03 -4.43
CA LEU A 15 -2.06 -3.41 -3.06
C LEU A 15 -3.30 -2.64 -2.61
N LEU A 16 -4.33 -3.37 -2.19
CA LEU A 16 -5.53 -2.78 -1.59
C LEU A 16 -5.35 -2.61 -0.10
N LEU A 17 -5.61 -1.39 0.39
CA LEU A 17 -5.49 -1.03 1.80
C LEU A 17 -6.68 -0.22 2.28
N PRO A 18 -6.98 -0.22 3.59
CA PRO A 18 -7.81 0.81 4.16
C PRO A 18 -7.09 2.17 4.09
N SER A 19 -7.82 3.25 3.79
CA SER A 19 -7.29 4.62 3.66
C SER A 19 -6.44 5.07 4.86
N VAL A 20 -6.72 4.55 6.06
CA VAL A 20 -5.95 4.89 7.28
C VAL A 20 -4.51 4.37 7.23
N ALA A 21 -4.26 3.25 6.54
CA ALA A 21 -2.91 2.68 6.38
C ALA A 21 -2.07 3.48 5.38
N LEU A 22 -2.72 4.13 4.40
CA LEU A 22 -2.08 4.89 3.35
C LEU A 22 -1.20 6.02 3.89
N ASN A 23 -1.64 6.75 4.92
CA ASN A 23 -0.94 7.93 5.43
C ASN A 23 0.54 7.69 5.76
N LYS A 24 0.87 6.54 6.36
CA LYS A 24 2.26 6.22 6.72
C LYS A 24 3.00 5.57 5.54
N LEU A 25 2.32 4.71 4.79
CA LEU A 25 2.90 4.06 3.63
C LEU A 25 3.29 5.06 2.55
N GLU A 26 2.41 6.01 2.25
CA GLU A 26 2.67 7.06 1.28
C GLU A 26 3.89 7.90 1.69
N LEU A 27 3.95 8.33 2.96
CA LEU A 27 5.09 9.09 3.48
C LEU A 27 6.41 8.30 3.37
N PHE A 28 6.39 6.99 3.65
CA PHE A 28 7.54 6.11 3.47
C PHE A 28 7.99 6.06 2.01
N LEU A 29 7.07 5.87 1.07
CA LEU A 29 7.35 5.81 -0.36
C LEU A 29 7.92 7.15 -0.87
N GLN A 30 7.32 8.27 -0.45
CA GLN A 30 7.78 9.62 -0.79
C GLN A 30 9.21 9.90 -0.29
N LYS A 31 9.49 9.62 1.00
CA LYS A 31 10.83 9.83 1.59
C LYS A 31 11.90 9.02 0.86
N ARG A 32 11.56 7.82 0.40
CA ARG A 32 12.46 6.95 -0.37
C ARG A 32 12.50 7.23 -1.86
N LYS A 33 11.71 8.20 -2.35
CA LYS A 33 11.57 8.52 -3.78
C LYS A 33 11.18 7.29 -4.63
N ILE A 34 10.39 6.40 -4.05
CA ILE A 34 9.89 5.21 -4.75
C ILE A 34 8.73 5.66 -5.65
N PRO A 35 8.72 5.30 -6.94
CA PRO A 35 7.57 5.58 -7.81
C PRO A 35 6.33 4.79 -7.40
N TYR A 36 5.20 5.48 -7.24
CA TYR A 36 3.91 4.87 -6.96
C TYR A 36 2.77 5.75 -7.51
N SER A 37 1.58 5.18 -7.64
CA SER A 37 0.33 5.92 -7.85
C SER A 37 -0.76 5.40 -6.91
N ILE A 38 -1.66 6.28 -6.49
CA ILE A 38 -2.78 5.93 -5.61
C ILE A 38 -4.08 6.15 -6.37
N THR A 39 -4.99 5.18 -6.27
CA THR A 39 -6.37 5.32 -6.72
C THR A 39 -7.34 4.77 -5.66
N SER A 40 -8.63 5.03 -5.79
CA SER A 40 -9.66 4.54 -4.87
C SER A 40 -10.70 3.71 -5.65
N PRO A 41 -11.11 2.52 -5.17
CA PRO A 41 -12.18 1.76 -5.80
C PRO A 41 -13.49 2.54 -5.71
N GLY A 42 -14.12 2.75 -6.86
CA GLY A 42 -15.31 3.60 -7.02
C GLY A 42 -15.17 4.73 -8.03
N LYS A 43 -13.97 4.94 -8.60
CA LYS A 43 -13.83 5.61 -9.90
C LYS A 43 -14.06 4.60 -11.01
N GLU A 44 -14.58 5.07 -12.14
CA GLU A 44 -14.82 4.33 -13.38
C GLU A 44 -13.57 3.58 -13.93
N ASP A 45 -12.41 3.78 -13.31
CA ASP A 45 -11.11 3.16 -13.61
C ASP A 45 -10.84 1.81 -12.91
N TYR A 46 -11.80 1.26 -12.17
CA TYR A 46 -11.59 0.00 -11.44
C TYR A 46 -11.92 -1.20 -12.33
N ASP A 47 -10.93 -2.03 -12.62
CA ASP A 47 -11.13 -3.33 -13.26
C ASP A 47 -11.78 -4.27 -12.22
N ASP A 48 -12.92 -4.88 -12.56
CA ASP A 48 -13.70 -5.74 -11.67
C ASP A 48 -12.86 -6.92 -11.13
N ASP A 49 -11.78 -7.28 -11.84
CA ASP A 49 -10.87 -8.38 -11.53
C ASP A 49 -9.96 -8.13 -10.30
N TRP A 50 -9.77 -6.88 -9.85
CA TRP A 50 -8.89 -6.58 -8.71
C TRP A 50 -9.56 -6.83 -7.35
N GLY A 51 -10.90 -6.93 -7.34
CA GLY A 51 -11.70 -7.03 -6.12
C GLY A 51 -11.72 -5.74 -5.31
N ALA A 52 -12.78 -5.57 -4.51
CA ALA A 52 -12.95 -4.37 -3.66
C ALA A 52 -12.49 -4.58 -2.20
N GLN A 53 -12.04 -5.79 -1.86
CA GLN A 53 -11.69 -6.19 -0.51
C GLN A 53 -10.19 -6.02 -0.24
N TRP A 54 -9.83 -5.27 0.81
CA TRP A 54 -8.47 -5.28 1.35
C TRP A 54 -8.35 -6.32 2.47
N ILE A 55 -7.13 -6.83 2.68
CA ILE A 55 -6.73 -7.62 3.84
C ILE A 55 -5.51 -6.92 4.47
N TYR A 56 -5.64 -6.51 5.72
CA TYR A 56 -4.63 -5.71 6.43
C TYR A 56 -4.71 -5.98 7.94
N LEU A 57 -3.58 -6.33 8.57
CA LEU A 57 -3.50 -6.70 9.99
C LEU A 57 -4.50 -7.81 10.37
N SER A 58 -4.62 -8.83 9.52
CA SER A 58 -5.59 -9.93 9.65
C SER A 58 -7.06 -9.50 9.70
N ARG A 59 -7.37 -8.25 9.30
CA ARG A 59 -8.73 -7.75 9.11
C ARG A 59 -9.01 -7.62 7.63
N SER A 60 -10.28 -7.75 7.25
CA SER A 60 -10.70 -7.50 5.87
C SER A 60 -11.86 -6.53 5.80
N GLY A 61 -12.00 -5.83 4.68
CA GLY A 61 -13.05 -4.85 4.50
C GLY A 61 -13.11 -4.28 3.10
N PHE A 62 -14.20 -3.54 2.84
CA PHE A 62 -14.51 -2.93 1.53
C PHE A 62 -14.62 -1.40 1.61
N ARG A 63 -14.72 -0.85 2.83
CA ARG A 63 -14.94 0.58 3.03
C ARG A 63 -13.61 1.32 3.03
N HIS A 64 -13.63 2.52 2.43
CA HIS A 64 -12.47 3.41 2.36
C HIS A 64 -11.23 2.71 1.78
N THR A 65 -11.44 1.78 0.86
CA THR A 65 -10.36 1.08 0.18
C THR A 65 -9.59 2.07 -0.70
N VAL A 66 -8.28 1.90 -0.77
CA VAL A 66 -7.39 2.56 -1.73
C VAL A 66 -6.50 1.51 -2.35
N ALA A 67 -6.12 1.70 -3.60
CA ALA A 67 -5.15 0.89 -4.29
C ALA A 67 -3.84 1.67 -4.44
N VAL A 68 -2.75 1.08 -3.93
CA VAL A 68 -1.40 1.57 -4.16
C VAL A 68 -0.79 0.75 -5.27
N ILE A 69 -0.45 1.40 -6.38
CA ILE A 69 0.12 0.77 -7.57
C ILE A 69 1.60 1.11 -7.62
N SER A 70 2.46 0.09 -7.67
CA SER A 70 3.91 0.28 -7.70
C SER A 70 4.61 -0.95 -8.30
N ASN A 71 5.91 -0.84 -8.54
CA ASN A 71 6.76 -1.97 -8.92
C ASN A 71 7.33 -2.72 -7.70
N ILE A 72 6.61 -2.73 -6.57
CA ILE A 72 6.96 -3.50 -5.38
C ILE A 72 6.06 -4.73 -5.33
N ASP A 73 6.62 -5.88 -4.97
CA ASP A 73 5.88 -7.11 -4.69
C ASP A 73 4.73 -6.84 -3.71
N ASN A 74 3.51 -7.28 -4.04
CA ASN A 74 2.31 -6.95 -3.26
C ASN A 74 2.44 -7.39 -1.78
N ASN A 75 2.98 -8.59 -1.53
CA ASN A 75 3.16 -9.09 -0.17
C ASN A 75 4.26 -8.30 0.57
N CYS A 76 5.33 -7.92 -0.13
CA CYS A 76 6.35 -7.05 0.44
C CYS A 76 5.77 -5.69 0.85
N LEU A 77 4.98 -5.07 -0.03
CA LEU A 77 4.36 -3.77 0.25
C LEU A 77 3.34 -3.85 1.39
N LEU A 78 2.57 -4.95 1.46
CA LEU A 78 1.64 -5.22 2.56
C LEU A 78 2.38 -5.32 3.90
N HIS A 79 3.43 -6.13 3.96
CA HIS A 79 4.23 -6.27 5.19
C HIS A 79 4.83 -4.95 5.64
N ILE A 80 5.36 -4.15 4.70
CA ILE A 80 5.85 -2.81 5.01
C ILE A 80 4.71 -1.96 5.60
N ALA A 81 3.53 -1.96 4.98
CA ALA A 81 2.37 -1.20 5.47
C ALA A 81 1.98 -1.60 6.90
N GLU A 82 2.00 -2.90 7.21
CA GLU A 82 1.67 -3.44 8.52
C GLU A 82 2.72 -3.06 9.58
N GLU A 83 4.02 -3.14 9.25
CA GLU A 83 5.10 -2.76 10.17
C GLU A 83 5.05 -1.26 10.49
N LEU A 84 4.74 -0.42 9.49
CA LEU A 84 4.62 1.03 9.62
C LEU A 84 3.60 1.48 10.67
N VAL A 85 2.59 0.65 11.01
CA VAL A 85 1.61 0.93 12.06
C VAL A 85 2.27 1.30 13.38
N ASN A 86 3.35 0.61 13.73
CA ASN A 86 4.03 0.75 15.01
C ASN A 86 5.18 1.77 14.97
N ILE A 87 5.43 2.40 13.82
CA ILE A 87 6.56 3.29 13.61
C ILE A 87 6.11 4.75 13.69
N THR A 88 6.84 5.56 14.46
CA THR A 88 6.59 7.01 14.56
C THR A 88 7.06 7.71 13.29
N LYS A 89 6.43 8.83 12.92
CA LYS A 89 6.75 9.57 11.68
C LYS A 89 8.21 10.03 11.60
N GLU A 90 8.82 10.29 12.74
CA GLU A 90 10.24 10.67 12.88
C GLU A 90 11.20 9.54 12.52
N ASN A 91 10.77 8.28 12.67
CA ASN A 91 11.55 7.10 12.40
C ASN A 91 11.38 6.56 10.96
N LEU A 92 10.50 7.18 10.17
CA LEU A 92 10.27 6.88 8.75
C LEU A 92 11.36 7.40 7.83
#